data_AF-A0A3S3NYA4-F1
#
_entry.id   AF-A0A3S3NYA4-F1
#
_cell.length_a   1.000
_cell.length_b   1.000
_cell.length_c   1.000
_cell.angle_alpha   90.00
_cell.angle_beta   90.00
_cell.angle_gamma   90.00
#
_symmetry.space_group_name_H-M   'P 1'
#
loop_
_entity.id
_entity.type
_entity.pdbx_description
1 polymer ?
#
loop_
_entity_poly.entity_id
_entity_poly.type
_entity_poly.pdbx_seq_one_letter_code
_entity_poly.pdbx_strand_id
1 'polypeptide(L)'
;MEVFKGLAQDARICIANTESVNNNAEDDEFDKVLRSLQQYSSTARVVACFCEGMTVRGLLKAIRRLNVTGELLLVGSDGWADRPDVVEGYEKEAVGGLSVRIHSPYVHEFDPYYYNLHPDNNTRNPWFREFWEFKFNCSLPPKHDQPKLPNVSAFNKTCTGKEHLSEKYKQDTKMAFVMKAIYTMAYGLHSMQRAMCPHSLGLCPEMLPINGSILLQHLLNVSFVWGNDTVEFDQNGDPPGRYDIMNFQRDENNEYNYVHIGSWDSSGNLTVFRDYQWPMSADGNASSNPPESVCSKPCPKGQA
;
A
#
# COMPACT_ATOMS: atom_id res chain seq x y z
N MET A 1 -8.41 1.93 -14.16
CA MET A 1 -8.19 2.94 -15.22
C MET A 1 -9.50 3.36 -15.88
N GLU A 2 -10.28 2.45 -16.47
CA GLU A 2 -11.52 2.84 -17.19
C GLU A 2 -12.58 3.53 -16.33
N VAL A 3 -12.79 3.07 -15.09
CA VAL A 3 -13.69 3.75 -14.13
C VAL A 3 -13.25 5.18 -13.85
N PHE A 4 -11.94 5.41 -13.68
CA PHE A 4 -11.39 6.75 -13.46
C PHE A 4 -11.64 7.66 -14.66
N LYS A 5 -11.46 7.16 -15.90
CA LYS A 5 -11.74 7.95 -17.11
C LYS A 5 -13.20 8.38 -17.19
N GLY A 6 -14.14 7.48 -16.90
CA GLY A 6 -15.56 7.79 -16.85
C GLY A 6 -15.88 8.88 -15.82
N LEU A 7 -15.43 8.70 -14.57
CA LEU A 7 -15.68 9.66 -13.50
C LEU A 7 -14.98 11.01 -13.73
N ALA A 8 -13.78 11.00 -14.31
CA ALA A 8 -13.08 12.23 -14.70
C ALA A 8 -13.88 13.00 -15.74
N GLN A 9 -14.43 12.32 -16.74
CA GLN A 9 -15.30 12.93 -17.74
C GLN A 9 -16.57 13.53 -17.13
N ASP A 10 -17.23 12.80 -16.22
CA ASP A 10 -18.42 13.28 -15.51
C ASP A 10 -18.10 14.53 -14.65
N ALA A 11 -16.91 14.55 -14.04
CA ALA A 11 -16.38 15.69 -13.29
C ALA A 11 -15.79 16.81 -14.17
N ARG A 12 -15.83 16.68 -15.51
CA ARG A 12 -15.26 17.63 -16.49
C ARG A 12 -13.75 17.83 -16.34
N ILE A 13 -13.03 16.78 -15.97
CA ILE A 13 -11.57 16.71 -15.91
C ILE A 13 -11.05 16.11 -17.21
N CYS A 14 -10.20 16.85 -17.92
CA CYS A 14 -9.59 16.38 -19.17
C CYS A 14 -8.39 15.47 -18.90
N ILE A 15 -8.22 14.44 -19.73
CA ILE A 15 -7.05 13.56 -19.72
C ILE A 15 -6.22 13.88 -20.96
N ALA A 16 -4.98 14.35 -20.75
CA ALA A 16 -4.09 14.76 -21.84
C ALA A 16 -3.54 13.56 -22.62
N ASN A 17 -3.12 12.51 -21.92
CA ASN A 17 -2.61 11.29 -22.51
C ASN A 17 -2.83 10.09 -21.56
N THR A 18 -2.80 8.87 -22.08
CA THR A 18 -2.81 7.63 -21.29
C THR A 18 -1.65 6.74 -21.70
N GLU A 19 -0.85 6.32 -20.74
CA GLU A 19 0.30 5.44 -20.94
C GLU A 19 0.14 4.17 -20.11
N SER A 20 0.78 3.08 -20.56
CA SER A 20 0.81 1.81 -19.84
C SER A 20 2.19 1.17 -19.95
N VAL A 21 2.66 0.57 -18.86
CA VAL A 21 3.95 -0.12 -18.80
C VAL A 21 3.86 -1.31 -17.86
N ASN A 22 4.54 -2.40 -18.21
CA ASN A 22 4.59 -3.58 -17.35
C ASN A 22 5.45 -3.32 -16.11
N ASN A 23 5.14 -4.00 -15.00
CA ASN A 23 5.88 -3.83 -13.74
C ASN A 23 7.33 -4.35 -13.81
N ASN A 24 7.62 -5.26 -14.74
CA ASN A 24 8.93 -5.86 -15.00
C ASN A 24 9.59 -5.31 -16.28
N ALA A 25 9.07 -4.22 -16.83
CA ALA A 25 9.62 -3.53 -17.99
C ALA A 25 11.07 -3.09 -17.78
N GLU A 26 11.82 -2.99 -18.89
CA GLU A 26 13.17 -2.46 -18.87
C GLU A 26 13.20 -0.93 -18.70
N ASP A 27 14.35 -0.41 -18.30
CA ASP A 27 14.54 1.01 -18.02
C ASP A 27 14.21 1.92 -19.23
N ASP A 28 14.44 1.46 -20.45
CA ASP A 28 14.18 2.21 -21.68
C ASP A 28 12.67 2.38 -21.95
N GLU A 29 11.83 1.43 -21.52
CA GLU A 29 10.38 1.53 -21.64
C GLU A 29 9.82 2.61 -20.68
N PHE A 30 10.34 2.67 -19.46
CA PHE A 30 10.00 3.75 -18.52
C PHE A 30 10.45 5.13 -19.04
N ASP A 31 11.62 5.20 -19.67
CA ASP A 31 12.10 6.44 -20.29
C ASP A 31 11.19 6.88 -21.46
N LYS A 32 10.69 5.93 -22.28
CA LYS A 32 9.72 6.23 -23.36
C LYS A 32 8.40 6.76 -22.81
N VAL A 33 7.85 6.12 -21.77
CA VAL A 33 6.62 6.58 -21.10
C VAL A 33 6.82 7.99 -20.56
N LEU A 34 7.91 8.25 -19.85
CA LEU A 34 8.15 9.56 -19.26
C LEU A 34 8.30 10.64 -20.34
N ARG A 35 9.04 10.36 -21.42
CA ARG A 35 9.15 11.28 -22.57
C ARG A 35 7.80 11.56 -23.23
N SER A 36 6.92 10.56 -23.32
CA SER A 36 5.56 10.75 -23.84
C SER A 36 4.74 11.68 -22.95
N LEU A 37 4.77 11.48 -21.64
CA LEU A 37 4.09 12.36 -20.67
C LEU A 37 4.64 13.79 -20.72
N GLN A 38 5.96 13.96 -20.88
CA GLN A 38 6.60 15.26 -20.96
C GLN A 38 6.16 16.10 -22.18
N GLN A 39 5.64 15.50 -23.25
CA GLN A 39 5.10 16.25 -24.39
C GLN A 39 3.97 17.21 -23.96
N TYR A 40 3.32 16.93 -22.83
CA TYR A 40 2.21 17.69 -22.30
C TYR A 40 2.55 18.52 -21.05
N SER A 41 3.82 18.53 -20.58
CA SER A 41 4.21 19.12 -19.29
C SER A 41 3.92 20.63 -19.16
N SER A 42 3.71 21.32 -20.28
CA SER A 42 3.31 22.73 -20.32
C SER A 42 1.84 22.98 -19.93
N THR A 43 0.98 21.97 -20.02
CA THR A 43 -0.48 22.07 -19.80
C THR A 43 -1.01 21.01 -18.82
N ALA A 44 -0.34 19.86 -18.74
CA ALA A 44 -0.65 18.75 -17.86
C ALA A 44 0.59 18.41 -17.01
N ARG A 45 0.54 18.79 -15.73
CA ARG A 45 1.63 18.56 -14.77
C ARG A 45 1.31 17.49 -13.75
N VAL A 46 0.07 17.02 -13.70
CA VAL A 46 -0.38 15.98 -12.76
C VAL A 46 -0.51 14.65 -13.49
N VAL A 47 0.11 13.60 -12.95
CA VAL A 47 0.02 12.24 -13.46
C VAL A 47 -0.70 11.37 -12.43
N ALA A 48 -1.93 10.97 -12.74
CA ALA A 48 -2.67 9.98 -11.96
C ALA A 48 -2.18 8.56 -12.31
N CYS A 49 -1.42 7.93 -11.41
CA CYS A 49 -0.79 6.63 -11.60
C CYS A 49 -1.58 5.53 -10.88
N PHE A 50 -2.39 4.78 -11.62
CA PHE A 50 -2.98 3.52 -11.16
C PHE A 50 -1.97 2.39 -11.37
N CYS A 51 -0.95 2.38 -10.53
CA CYS A 51 0.31 1.66 -10.77
C CYS A 51 0.70 0.84 -9.54
N GLU A 52 1.32 -0.31 -9.76
CA GLU A 52 1.98 -1.05 -8.67
C GLU A 52 3.23 -0.32 -8.18
N GLY A 53 3.69 -0.63 -6.97
CA GLY A 53 4.84 0.02 -6.36
C GLY A 53 6.12 -0.03 -7.21
N MET A 54 6.40 -1.16 -7.84
CA MET A 54 7.61 -1.29 -8.68
C MET A 54 7.51 -0.49 -9.98
N THR A 55 6.32 -0.35 -10.56
CA THR A 55 6.07 0.53 -11.71
C THR A 55 6.36 1.98 -11.35
N VAL A 56 5.87 2.44 -10.19
CA VAL A 56 6.18 3.78 -9.68
C VAL A 56 7.67 3.97 -9.49
N ARG A 57 8.37 2.99 -8.88
CA ARG A 57 9.82 3.03 -8.71
C ARG A 57 10.55 3.14 -10.04
N GLY A 58 10.10 2.41 -11.07
CA GLY A 58 10.61 2.53 -12.44
C GLY A 58 10.43 3.94 -13.02
N LEU A 59 9.29 4.56 -12.74
CA LEU A 59 9.01 5.95 -13.14
C LEU A 59 9.93 6.95 -12.42
N LEU A 60 10.13 6.80 -11.10
CA LEU A 60 11.06 7.63 -10.31
C LEU A 60 12.51 7.50 -10.81
N LYS A 61 12.91 6.29 -11.19
CA LYS A 61 14.21 6.03 -11.85
C LYS A 61 14.33 6.79 -13.17
N ALA A 62 13.31 6.76 -14.01
CA ALA A 62 13.28 7.49 -15.27
C ALA A 62 13.34 9.01 -15.05
N ILE A 63 12.61 9.54 -14.06
CA ILE A 63 12.65 10.97 -13.68
C ILE A 63 14.07 11.40 -13.38
N ARG A 64 14.81 10.60 -12.61
CA ARG A 64 16.21 10.86 -12.32
C ARG A 64 17.10 10.75 -13.56
N ARG A 65 16.99 9.67 -14.33
CA ARG A 65 17.83 9.45 -15.52
C ARG A 65 17.67 10.57 -16.56
N LEU A 66 16.46 11.09 -16.71
CA LEU A 66 16.14 12.15 -17.66
C LEU A 66 16.30 13.56 -17.05
N ASN A 67 16.69 13.69 -15.77
CA ASN A 67 16.89 14.95 -15.05
C ASN A 67 15.67 15.88 -15.03
N VAL A 68 14.48 15.33 -14.78
CA VAL A 68 13.20 16.06 -14.88
C VAL A 68 12.46 16.11 -13.53
N THR A 69 13.25 16.12 -12.46
CA THR A 69 12.78 16.21 -11.07
C THR A 69 11.98 17.50 -10.85
N GLY A 70 10.78 17.37 -10.28
CA GLY A 70 9.90 18.51 -9.97
C GLY A 70 9.03 18.99 -11.13
N GLU A 71 9.17 18.43 -12.33
CA GLU A 71 8.33 18.82 -13.48
C GLU A 71 6.88 18.35 -13.30
N LEU A 72 6.71 17.11 -12.84
CA LEU A 72 5.43 16.42 -12.70
C LEU A 72 5.10 16.16 -11.22
N LEU A 73 3.81 16.24 -10.89
CA LEU A 73 3.23 15.76 -9.64
C LEU A 73 2.63 14.37 -9.86
N LEU A 74 3.12 13.38 -9.13
CA LEU A 74 2.58 12.02 -9.17
C LEU A 74 1.46 11.87 -8.13
N VAL A 75 0.32 11.36 -8.58
CA VAL A 75 -0.82 10.97 -7.73
C VAL A 75 -1.00 9.46 -7.87
N GLY A 76 -0.45 8.70 -6.93
CA GLY A 76 -0.46 7.25 -6.93
C GLY A 76 -1.70 6.62 -6.31
N SER A 77 -2.02 5.42 -6.76
CA SER A 77 -2.95 4.52 -6.04
C SER A 77 -2.29 3.88 -4.81
N ASP A 78 -2.95 2.88 -4.25
CA ASP A 78 -2.52 2.09 -3.09
C ASP A 78 -1.28 1.20 -3.33
N GLY A 79 -0.81 1.11 -4.57
CA GLY A 79 0.44 0.45 -4.92
C GLY A 79 1.69 1.20 -4.43
N TRP A 80 1.62 2.53 -4.35
CA TRP A 80 2.64 3.41 -3.77
C TRP A 80 2.36 3.64 -2.29
N ALA A 81 1.11 3.97 -1.91
CA ALA A 81 0.65 4.22 -0.54
C ALA A 81 1.73 4.82 0.37
N ASP A 82 2.17 4.10 1.40
CA ASP A 82 3.22 4.46 2.35
C ASP A 82 4.43 3.50 2.28
N ARG A 83 4.69 2.92 1.11
CA ARG A 83 5.76 1.94 0.88
C ARG A 83 7.15 2.61 0.81
N PRO A 84 8.06 2.36 1.75
CA PRO A 84 9.40 2.96 1.73
C PRO A 84 10.28 2.41 0.62
N ASP A 85 10.19 1.11 0.31
CA ASP A 85 11.00 0.42 -0.70
C ASP A 85 10.76 0.95 -2.13
N VAL A 86 9.59 1.55 -2.39
CA VAL A 86 9.28 2.19 -3.67
C VAL A 86 10.12 3.45 -3.86
N VAL A 87 10.25 4.27 -2.82
CA VAL A 87 10.90 5.59 -2.87
C VAL A 87 12.35 5.57 -2.40
N GLU A 88 12.81 4.50 -1.75
CA GLU A 88 14.17 4.38 -1.20
C GLU A 88 15.23 4.63 -2.28
N GLY A 89 16.08 5.63 -2.04
CA GLY A 89 17.09 6.14 -2.95
C GLY A 89 16.57 7.12 -4.00
N TYR A 90 15.26 7.31 -4.16
CA TYR A 90 14.59 8.23 -5.12
C TYR A 90 13.71 9.27 -4.43
N GLU A 91 14.08 9.66 -3.22
CA GLU A 91 13.26 10.50 -2.36
C GLU A 91 13.04 11.89 -2.97
N LYS A 92 14.08 12.47 -3.58
CA LYS A 92 13.99 13.79 -4.23
C LYS A 92 12.97 13.82 -5.36
N GLU A 93 12.88 12.75 -6.14
CA GLU A 93 11.96 12.60 -7.27
C GLU A 93 10.53 12.31 -6.80
N ALA A 94 10.38 11.70 -5.61
CA ALA A 94 9.09 11.37 -5.03
C ALA A 94 8.43 12.51 -4.25
N VAL A 95 9.19 13.54 -3.85
CA VAL A 95 8.69 14.64 -3.00
C VAL A 95 7.51 15.35 -3.63
N GLY A 96 6.53 15.64 -2.80
CA GLY A 96 5.26 16.25 -3.18
C GLY A 96 4.26 15.27 -3.78
N GLY A 97 4.68 14.03 -4.06
CA GLY A 97 3.78 12.97 -4.51
C GLY A 97 2.64 12.74 -3.52
N LEU A 98 1.46 12.50 -4.07
CA LEU A 98 0.26 12.11 -3.32
C LEU A 98 0.02 10.62 -3.55
N SER A 99 -0.42 9.91 -2.53
CA SER A 99 -0.85 8.53 -2.66
C SER A 99 -2.05 8.24 -1.77
N VAL A 100 -2.83 7.26 -2.18
CA VAL A 100 -4.00 6.81 -1.43
C VAL A 100 -3.62 5.52 -0.71
N ARG A 101 -3.81 5.45 0.61
CA ARG A 101 -3.61 4.24 1.40
C ARG A 101 -4.96 3.74 1.88
N ILE A 102 -5.24 2.45 1.73
CA ILE A 102 -6.45 1.87 2.31
C ILE A 102 -6.37 2.01 3.83
N HIS A 103 -7.41 2.55 4.46
CA HIS A 103 -7.42 2.81 5.89
C HIS A 103 -7.25 1.49 6.66
N SER A 104 -6.09 1.32 7.29
CA SER A 104 -5.73 0.16 8.10
C SER A 104 -5.26 0.65 9.46
N PRO A 105 -6.07 0.51 10.52
CA PRO A 105 -5.63 0.88 11.86
C PRO A 105 -4.46 -0.01 12.31
N TYR A 106 -3.64 0.53 13.21
CA TYR A 106 -2.52 -0.22 13.80
C TYR A 106 -3.06 -1.37 14.67
N VAL A 107 -2.51 -2.57 14.52
CA VAL A 107 -2.90 -3.74 15.32
C VAL A 107 -1.94 -3.89 16.49
N HIS A 108 -2.26 -3.26 17.61
CA HIS A 108 -1.40 -3.19 18.79
C HIS A 108 -1.12 -4.57 19.40
N GLU A 109 -2.07 -5.51 19.31
CA GLU A 109 -1.96 -6.85 19.89
C GLU A 109 -1.02 -7.76 19.09
N PHE A 110 -0.78 -7.47 17.82
CA PHE A 110 0.11 -8.27 16.97
C PHE A 110 1.57 -8.08 17.33
N ASP A 111 1.95 -6.88 17.75
CA ASP A 111 3.34 -6.52 18.02
C ASP A 111 3.97 -7.34 19.16
N PRO A 112 3.37 -7.44 20.37
CA PRO A 112 3.91 -8.30 21.42
C PRO A 112 4.01 -9.76 21.00
N TYR A 113 3.04 -10.26 20.22
CA TYR A 113 3.11 -11.61 19.68
C TYR A 113 4.31 -11.77 18.75
N TYR A 114 4.48 -10.86 17.79
CA TYR A 114 5.54 -10.88 16.80
C TYR A 114 6.94 -10.73 17.43
N TYR A 115 7.11 -9.80 18.38
CA TYR A 115 8.38 -9.56 19.05
C TYR A 115 8.91 -10.77 19.84
N ASN A 116 8.00 -11.61 20.34
CA ASN A 116 8.35 -12.81 21.10
C ASN A 116 8.70 -14.04 20.23
N LEU A 117 8.66 -13.92 18.89
CA LEU A 117 9.05 -15.02 18.00
C LEU A 117 10.57 -15.16 17.92
N HIS A 118 11.05 -16.39 18.08
CA HIS A 118 12.47 -16.75 17.97
C HIS A 118 12.63 -18.01 17.10
N PRO A 119 13.75 -18.17 16.34
CA PRO A 119 13.97 -19.35 15.51
C PRO A 119 13.88 -20.70 16.24
N ASP A 120 14.04 -20.68 17.56
CA ASP A 120 13.95 -21.86 18.43
C ASP A 120 12.51 -22.20 18.82
N ASN A 121 11.62 -21.20 18.95
CA ASN A 121 10.23 -21.42 19.37
C ASN A 121 9.25 -21.51 18.19
N ASN A 122 9.57 -20.89 17.05
CA ASN A 122 8.68 -20.80 15.90
C ASN A 122 9.01 -21.88 14.86
N THR A 123 8.67 -23.12 15.17
CA THR A 123 8.89 -24.26 14.26
C THR A 123 7.76 -24.45 13.24
N ARG A 124 6.62 -23.77 13.44
CA ARG A 124 5.45 -23.88 12.55
C ARG A 124 5.60 -23.15 11.23
N ASN A 125 6.39 -22.07 11.20
CA ASN A 125 6.61 -21.28 9.99
C ASN A 125 7.92 -21.75 9.32
N PRO A 126 7.84 -22.42 8.16
CA PRO A 126 9.02 -23.00 7.51
C PRO A 126 10.00 -21.95 7.02
N TRP A 127 9.56 -20.71 6.73
CA TRP A 127 10.40 -19.63 6.21
C TRP A 127 11.01 -18.72 7.29
N PHE A 128 10.70 -18.99 8.57
CA PHE A 128 11.06 -18.07 9.65
C PHE A 128 12.57 -17.99 9.90
N ARG A 129 13.29 -19.09 9.64
CA ARG A 129 14.75 -19.11 9.79
C ARG A 129 15.42 -18.28 8.70
N GLU A 130 15.02 -18.49 7.45
CA GLU A 130 15.50 -17.74 6.28
C GLU A 130 15.19 -16.25 6.45
N PHE A 131 14.00 -15.91 6.92
CA PHE A 131 13.62 -14.54 7.26
C PHE A 131 14.53 -13.92 8.32
N TRP A 132 14.80 -14.65 9.42
CA TRP A 132 15.66 -14.18 10.50
C TRP A 132 17.08 -13.90 10.00
N GLU A 133 17.65 -14.85 9.26
CA GLU A 133 18.98 -14.73 8.65
C GLU A 133 19.07 -13.51 7.73
N PHE A 134 18.07 -13.31 6.87
CA PHE A 134 18.00 -12.16 5.98
C PHE A 134 17.84 -10.82 6.73
N LYS A 135 16.90 -10.73 7.67
CA LYS A 135 16.62 -9.50 8.43
C LYS A 135 17.84 -9.03 9.22
N PHE A 136 18.57 -9.97 9.84
CA PHE A 136 19.71 -9.66 10.68
C PHE A 136 21.06 -9.83 9.96
N ASN A 137 21.04 -10.21 8.69
CA ASN A 137 22.21 -10.41 7.82
C ASN A 137 23.20 -11.44 8.41
N CYS A 138 22.71 -12.48 9.09
CA CYS A 138 23.50 -13.48 9.83
C CYS A 138 23.09 -14.91 9.50
N SER A 139 23.93 -15.88 9.80
CA SER A 139 23.66 -17.32 9.62
C SER A 139 23.30 -17.98 10.95
N LEU A 140 22.20 -18.72 11.00
CA LEU A 140 21.79 -19.51 12.15
C LEU A 140 22.54 -20.85 12.16
N PRO A 141 22.82 -21.43 13.34
CA PRO A 141 23.42 -22.76 13.41
C PRO A 141 22.47 -23.81 12.77
N PRO A 142 23.01 -24.80 12.05
CA PRO A 142 22.20 -25.85 11.44
C PRO A 142 21.46 -26.65 12.50
N LYS A 143 20.19 -26.99 12.24
CA LYS A 143 19.46 -27.94 13.08
C LYS A 143 20.05 -29.35 12.91
N HIS A 144 20.09 -30.12 13.99
CA HIS A 144 20.67 -31.46 14.02
C HIS A 144 20.07 -32.46 13.00
N ASP A 145 18.89 -32.16 12.42
CA ASP A 145 18.14 -33.07 11.54
C ASP A 145 17.97 -32.57 10.08
N GLN A 146 18.66 -31.50 9.66
CA GLN A 146 18.61 -31.08 8.25
C GLN A 146 19.87 -31.51 7.50
N PRO A 147 19.74 -32.16 6.32
CA PRO A 147 20.90 -32.42 5.47
C PRO A 147 21.57 -31.08 5.16
N LYS A 148 22.89 -31.02 5.36
CA LYS A 148 23.69 -29.83 5.01
C LYS A 148 23.47 -29.55 3.53
N LEU A 149 22.61 -28.59 3.18
CA LEU A 149 22.70 -27.97 1.86
C LEU A 149 24.15 -27.45 1.74
N PRO A 150 24.81 -27.66 0.59
CA PRO A 150 26.20 -27.25 0.42
C PRO A 150 26.33 -25.78 0.84
N ASN A 151 27.31 -25.52 1.72
CA ASN A 151 27.59 -24.22 2.34
C ASN A 151 27.42 -23.06 1.36
N VAL A 152 26.22 -22.50 1.34
CA VAL A 152 25.96 -21.13 0.88
C VAL A 152 25.41 -20.44 2.11
N SER A 153 26.24 -20.29 3.15
CA SER A 153 25.96 -19.25 4.12
C SER A 153 26.05 -17.95 3.35
N ALA A 154 24.90 -17.41 2.94
CA ALA A 154 24.81 -16.13 2.24
C ALA A 154 25.44 -14.99 3.07
N PHE A 155 25.62 -15.24 4.38
CA PHE A 155 26.09 -14.29 5.37
C PHE A 155 27.35 -14.77 6.10
N ASN A 156 28.35 -13.88 6.20
CA ASN A 156 29.65 -14.15 6.82
C ASN A 156 29.64 -14.18 8.35
N LYS A 157 28.59 -13.64 8.99
CA LYS A 157 28.47 -13.56 10.47
C LYS A 157 27.48 -14.58 10.99
N THR A 158 27.78 -15.19 12.13
CA THR A 158 26.84 -16.06 12.85
C THR A 158 25.88 -15.20 13.68
N CYS A 159 24.61 -15.58 13.77
CA CYS A 159 23.66 -14.91 14.65
C CYS A 159 24.06 -15.10 16.13
N THR A 160 23.89 -14.05 16.93
CA THR A 160 24.34 -13.99 18.33
C THR A 160 23.30 -14.49 19.33
N GLY A 161 22.03 -14.57 18.92
CA GLY A 161 20.88 -14.86 19.77
C GLY A 161 20.41 -13.63 20.58
N LYS A 162 20.97 -12.45 20.33
CA LYS A 162 20.56 -11.19 20.95
C LYS A 162 19.71 -10.32 20.03
N GLU A 163 19.58 -10.72 18.77
CA GLU A 163 18.79 -10.02 17.77
C GLU A 163 17.32 -9.99 18.18
N HIS A 164 16.67 -8.83 18.03
CA HIS A 164 15.28 -8.67 18.44
C HIS A 164 14.40 -8.15 17.30
N LEU A 165 13.21 -8.74 17.12
CA LEU A 165 12.34 -8.41 15.98
C LEU A 165 11.78 -6.99 16.00
N SER A 166 11.77 -6.34 17.16
CA SER A 166 11.40 -4.92 17.27
C SER A 166 12.43 -3.98 16.62
N GLU A 167 13.66 -4.43 16.35
CA GLU A 167 14.68 -3.63 15.70
C GLU A 167 14.24 -3.25 14.28
N LYS A 168 14.14 -1.93 14.04
CA LYS A 168 13.66 -1.34 12.77
C LYS A 168 12.33 -1.92 12.31
N TYR A 169 11.45 -2.26 13.26
CA TYR A 169 10.14 -2.80 12.95
C TYR A 169 9.21 -1.70 12.41
N LYS A 170 8.52 -2.03 11.32
CA LYS A 170 7.36 -1.29 10.81
C LYS A 170 6.28 -2.33 10.51
N GLN A 171 5.11 -2.18 11.10
CA GLN A 171 3.99 -3.09 10.86
C GLN A 171 3.53 -2.96 9.40
N ASP A 172 3.15 -4.10 8.79
CA ASP A 172 2.58 -4.08 7.45
C ASP A 172 1.32 -3.22 7.39
N THR A 173 1.21 -2.40 6.36
CA THR A 173 0.19 -1.36 6.27
C THR A 173 -1.19 -1.91 5.92
N LYS A 174 -1.30 -3.23 5.69
CA LYS A 174 -2.55 -3.97 5.49
C LYS A 174 -2.77 -5.03 6.58
N MET A 175 -2.02 -4.99 7.69
CA MET A 175 -2.13 -5.99 8.78
C MET A 175 -3.56 -6.11 9.34
N ALA A 176 -4.26 -4.99 9.53
CA ALA A 176 -5.63 -5.03 10.02
C ALA A 176 -6.59 -5.70 9.03
N PHE A 177 -6.37 -5.59 7.72
CA PHE A 177 -7.18 -6.29 6.72
C PHE A 177 -7.03 -7.81 6.82
N VAL A 178 -5.81 -8.30 7.01
CA VAL A 178 -5.54 -9.73 7.22
C VAL A 178 -6.26 -10.23 8.47
N MET A 179 -6.16 -9.49 9.58
CA MET A 179 -6.87 -9.84 10.81
C MET A 179 -8.40 -9.81 10.62
N LYS A 180 -8.94 -8.73 10.06
CA LYS A 180 -10.39 -8.59 9.77
C LYS A 180 -10.88 -9.76 8.91
N ALA A 181 -10.14 -10.18 7.89
CA ALA A 181 -10.52 -11.33 7.05
C ALA A 181 -10.58 -12.65 7.81
N ILE A 182 -9.62 -12.91 8.70
CA ILE A 182 -9.62 -14.11 9.58
C ILE A 182 -10.84 -14.08 10.50
N TYR A 183 -11.11 -12.94 11.13
CA TYR A 183 -12.29 -12.77 11.99
C TYR A 183 -13.59 -12.91 11.20
N THR A 184 -13.69 -12.37 9.98
CA THR A 184 -14.85 -12.56 9.11
C THR A 184 -15.14 -14.04 8.87
N MET A 185 -14.12 -14.83 8.57
CA MET A 185 -14.29 -16.28 8.40
C MET A 185 -14.75 -16.95 9.69
N ALA A 186 -14.16 -16.58 10.84
CA ALA A 186 -14.54 -17.10 12.14
C ALA A 186 -16.00 -16.76 12.50
N TYR A 187 -16.42 -15.50 12.32
CA TYR A 187 -17.80 -15.05 12.55
C TYR A 187 -18.78 -15.71 11.58
N GLY A 188 -18.42 -15.88 10.31
CA GLY A 188 -19.24 -16.59 9.32
C GLY A 188 -19.47 -18.05 9.69
N LEU A 189 -18.39 -18.77 10.06
CA LEU A 189 -18.47 -20.16 10.53
C LEU A 189 -19.27 -20.28 11.84
N HIS A 190 -19.10 -19.33 12.76
CA HIS A 190 -19.84 -19.29 14.01
C HIS A 190 -21.33 -19.03 13.79
N SER A 191 -21.67 -18.12 12.87
CA SER A 191 -23.06 -17.86 12.45
C SER A 191 -23.70 -19.11 11.84
N MET A 192 -22.98 -19.79 10.95
CA MET A 192 -23.43 -21.06 10.36
C MET A 192 -23.61 -22.16 11.42
N GLN A 193 -22.66 -22.28 12.36
CA GLN A 193 -22.72 -23.26 13.44
C GLN A 193 -23.93 -23.05 14.34
N ARG A 194 -24.25 -21.80 14.70
CA ARG A 194 -25.43 -21.50 15.51
C ARG A 194 -26.74 -21.80 14.79
N ALA A 195 -26.78 -21.61 13.47
CA ALA A 195 -27.97 -21.86 12.67
C ALA A 195 -28.23 -23.36 12.45
N MET A 196 -27.17 -24.13 12.17
CA MET A 196 -27.30 -25.56 11.82
C MET A 196 -27.15 -26.50 13.02
N CYS A 197 -26.46 -26.07 14.08
CA CYS A 197 -26.16 -26.91 15.24
C CYS A 197 -26.56 -26.23 16.56
N PRO A 198 -27.82 -25.78 16.73
CA PRO A 198 -28.24 -24.93 17.87
C PRO A 198 -28.09 -25.58 19.25
N HIS A 199 -28.02 -26.91 19.32
CA HIS A 199 -27.94 -27.68 20.57
C HIS A 199 -26.62 -28.44 20.73
N SER A 200 -25.63 -28.19 19.86
CA SER A 200 -24.35 -28.90 19.88
C SER A 200 -23.21 -27.94 20.19
N LEU A 201 -22.30 -28.40 21.05
CA LEU A 201 -20.99 -27.74 21.21
C LEU A 201 -20.09 -28.24 20.09
N GLY A 202 -19.74 -27.36 19.15
CA GLY A 202 -18.93 -27.67 17.98
C GLY A 202 -19.73 -28.08 16.74
N LEU A 203 -19.12 -28.85 15.86
CA LEU A 203 -19.73 -29.28 14.59
C LEU A 203 -20.72 -30.44 14.81
N CYS A 204 -21.84 -30.40 14.10
CA CYS A 204 -22.81 -31.49 14.04
C CYS A 204 -22.83 -32.11 12.63
N PRO A 205 -23.49 -33.27 12.44
CA PRO A 205 -23.54 -33.94 11.13
C PRO A 205 -24.07 -33.06 9.99
N GLU A 206 -24.93 -32.08 10.29
CA GLU A 206 -25.47 -31.16 9.27
C GLU A 206 -24.42 -30.21 8.68
N MET A 207 -23.28 -30.00 9.36
CA MET A 207 -22.15 -29.20 8.87
C MET A 207 -21.02 -30.05 8.26
N LEU A 208 -21.21 -31.37 8.13
CA LEU A 208 -20.17 -32.30 7.68
C LEU A 208 -20.60 -33.02 6.38
N PRO A 209 -20.01 -32.68 5.22
CA PRO A 209 -19.05 -31.60 4.98
C PRO A 209 -19.70 -30.21 4.98
N ILE A 210 -18.88 -29.16 5.15
CA ILE A 210 -19.36 -27.77 5.10
C ILE A 210 -19.81 -27.44 3.68
N ASN A 211 -21.07 -27.01 3.53
CA ASN A 211 -21.60 -26.53 2.26
C ASN A 211 -21.16 -25.08 2.00
N GLY A 212 -20.34 -24.87 0.97
CA GLY A 212 -19.80 -23.54 0.63
C GLY A 212 -20.86 -22.50 0.25
N SER A 213 -21.99 -22.90 -0.35
CA SER A 213 -23.06 -21.96 -0.69
C SER A 213 -23.80 -21.45 0.55
N ILE A 214 -24.00 -22.32 1.54
CA ILE A 214 -24.59 -21.93 2.83
C ILE A 214 -23.58 -21.05 3.58
N LEU A 215 -22.30 -21.43 3.61
CA LEU A 215 -21.27 -20.61 4.25
C LEU A 215 -21.18 -19.21 3.63
N LEU A 216 -21.27 -19.09 2.29
CA LEU A 216 -21.27 -17.79 1.62
C LEU A 216 -22.45 -16.90 2.09
N GLN A 217 -23.64 -17.47 2.27
CA GLN A 217 -24.79 -16.72 2.81
C GLN A 217 -24.53 -16.20 4.22
N HIS A 218 -23.83 -16.97 5.06
CA HIS A 218 -23.44 -16.51 6.39
C HIS A 218 -22.33 -15.45 6.33
N LEU A 219 -21.35 -15.60 5.44
CA LEU A 219 -20.25 -14.64 5.26
C LEU A 219 -20.74 -13.27 4.79
N LEU A 220 -21.66 -13.22 3.82
CA LEU A 220 -22.24 -11.96 3.31
C LEU A 220 -23.02 -11.18 4.38
N ASN A 221 -23.46 -11.83 5.45
CA ASN A 221 -24.21 -11.23 6.54
C ASN A 221 -23.38 -11.02 7.83
N VAL A 222 -22.05 -11.18 7.75
CA VAL A 222 -21.17 -10.91 8.90
C VAL A 222 -21.13 -9.41 9.18
N SER A 223 -21.35 -9.05 10.45
CA SER A 223 -21.12 -7.70 10.96
C SER A 223 -20.49 -7.76 12.35
N PHE A 224 -19.37 -7.06 12.55
CA PHE A 224 -18.73 -6.92 13.86
C PHE A 224 -17.91 -5.63 13.99
N VAL A 225 -17.69 -5.19 15.22
CA VAL A 225 -16.90 -3.99 15.52
C VAL A 225 -15.41 -4.33 15.60
N TRP A 226 -14.57 -3.50 14.98
CA TRP A 226 -13.12 -3.56 15.05
C TRP A 226 -12.57 -2.18 15.42
N GLY A 227 -12.33 -1.94 16.72
CA GLY A 227 -11.96 -0.61 17.22
C GLY A 227 -13.08 0.41 16.94
N ASN A 228 -12.79 1.42 16.14
CA ASN A 228 -13.76 2.44 15.70
C ASN A 228 -14.42 2.11 14.34
N ASP A 229 -14.04 0.99 13.73
CA ASP A 229 -14.62 0.54 12.47
C ASP A 229 -15.72 -0.50 12.70
N THR A 230 -16.65 -0.58 11.76
CA THR A 230 -17.54 -1.74 11.60
C THR A 230 -17.12 -2.51 10.36
N VAL A 231 -16.90 -3.81 10.51
CA VAL A 231 -16.66 -4.71 9.38
C VAL A 231 -18.02 -5.24 8.95
N GLU A 232 -18.39 -4.96 7.71
CA GLU A 232 -19.64 -5.35 7.07
C GLU A 232 -19.44 -5.42 5.56
N PHE A 233 -20.41 -6.00 4.86
CA PHE A 233 -20.35 -6.22 3.42
C PHE A 233 -21.64 -5.73 2.76
N ASP A 234 -21.49 -5.20 1.54
CA ASP A 234 -22.64 -4.90 0.69
C ASP A 234 -23.18 -6.17 0.00
N GLN A 235 -24.17 -5.98 -0.85
CA GLN A 235 -24.81 -7.05 -1.63
C GLN A 235 -23.88 -7.73 -2.66
N ASN A 236 -22.73 -7.14 -2.98
CA ASN A 236 -21.69 -7.73 -3.82
C ASN A 236 -20.58 -8.42 -2.99
N GLY A 237 -20.60 -8.26 -1.66
CA GLY A 237 -19.56 -8.77 -0.77
C GLY A 237 -18.39 -7.79 -0.57
N ASP A 238 -18.58 -6.50 -0.88
CA ASP A 238 -17.55 -5.48 -0.75
C ASP A 238 -17.69 -4.71 0.58
N PRO A 239 -16.59 -4.50 1.32
CA PRO A 239 -16.62 -3.64 2.51
C PRO A 239 -16.64 -2.15 2.14
N PRO A 240 -17.18 -1.27 3.02
CA PRO A 240 -17.19 0.16 2.75
C PRO A 240 -15.77 0.72 2.60
N GLY A 241 -15.53 1.49 1.53
CA GLY A 241 -14.24 2.11 1.24
C GLY A 241 -13.88 3.21 2.24
N ARG A 242 -12.67 3.14 2.79
CA ARG A 242 -12.04 4.20 3.60
C ARG A 242 -10.58 4.30 3.20
N TYR A 243 -10.10 5.52 2.97
CA TYR A 243 -8.73 5.76 2.56
C TYR A 243 -8.09 6.91 3.33
N ASP A 244 -6.81 6.74 3.64
CA ASP A 244 -5.94 7.79 4.12
C ASP A 244 -5.24 8.42 2.91
N ILE A 245 -5.17 9.75 2.88
CA ILE A 245 -4.45 10.52 1.87
C ILE A 245 -3.05 10.82 2.41
N MET A 246 -2.05 10.30 1.72
CA MET A 246 -0.65 10.45 2.09
C MET A 246 0.04 11.44 1.15
N ASN A 247 0.99 12.18 1.69
CA ASN A 247 1.88 13.05 0.91
C ASN A 247 3.32 12.77 1.30
N PHE A 248 4.21 12.65 0.31
CA PHE A 248 5.62 12.39 0.55
C PHE A 248 6.37 13.71 0.74
N GLN A 249 6.82 13.95 1.97
CA GLN A 249 7.36 15.25 2.40
C GLN A 249 8.82 15.13 2.85
N ARG A 250 9.57 16.22 2.68
CA ARG A 250 10.87 16.44 3.32
C ARG A 250 10.67 17.28 4.57
N ASP A 251 11.15 16.79 5.70
CA ASP A 251 11.10 17.52 6.97
C ASP A 251 12.27 18.51 7.12
N GLU A 252 12.27 19.23 8.23
CA GLU A 252 13.29 20.24 8.57
C GLU A 252 14.70 19.64 8.76
N ASN A 253 14.79 18.35 9.06
CA ASN A 253 16.05 17.61 9.23
C ASN A 253 16.57 17.04 7.90
N ASN A 254 15.94 17.38 6.76
CA ASN A 254 16.18 16.80 5.45
C ASN A 254 15.90 15.29 5.37
N GLU A 255 15.06 14.76 6.26
CA GLU A 255 14.55 13.39 6.14
C GLU A 255 13.26 13.38 5.32
N TYR A 256 13.02 12.28 4.60
CA TYR A 256 11.86 12.13 3.74
C TYR A 256 10.91 11.08 4.30
N ASN A 257 9.64 11.43 4.43
CA ASN A 257 8.64 10.57 5.04
C ASN A 257 7.26 10.75 4.40
N TYR A 258 6.46 9.69 4.46
CA TYR A 258 5.03 9.78 4.19
C TYR A 258 4.32 10.45 5.36
N VAL A 259 3.55 11.48 5.06
CA VAL A 259 2.73 12.20 6.03
C VAL A 259 1.26 11.96 5.69
N HIS A 260 0.49 11.51 6.67
CA HIS A 260 -0.96 11.38 6.56
C HIS A 260 -1.59 12.78 6.64
N ILE A 261 -2.11 13.28 5.53
CA ILE A 261 -2.60 14.66 5.40
C ILE A 261 -4.12 14.80 5.34
N GLY A 262 -4.84 13.72 5.06
CA GLY A 262 -6.28 13.76 4.85
C GLY A 262 -6.90 12.37 4.82
N SER A 263 -8.23 12.30 4.75
CA SER A 263 -8.96 11.02 4.66
C SER A 263 -10.16 11.13 3.72
N TRP A 264 -10.54 10.01 3.14
CA TRP A 264 -11.74 9.84 2.33
C TRP A 264 -12.58 8.68 2.86
N ASP A 265 -13.89 8.83 2.87
CA ASP A 265 -14.84 7.76 3.21
C ASP A 265 -15.90 7.52 2.12
N SER A 266 -16.55 6.37 2.20
CA SER A 266 -17.57 5.93 1.25
C SER A 266 -18.81 6.81 1.17
N SER A 267 -18.98 7.79 2.07
CA SER A 267 -20.05 8.80 1.95
C SER A 267 -19.69 9.92 0.96
N GLY A 268 -18.47 9.88 0.40
CA GLY A 268 -17.94 10.88 -0.52
C GLY A 268 -17.26 12.06 0.17
N ASN A 269 -17.03 11.97 1.48
CA ASN A 269 -16.38 13.03 2.24
C ASN A 269 -14.85 12.94 2.09
N LEU A 270 -14.24 13.96 1.51
CA LEU A 270 -12.80 14.15 1.46
C LEU A 270 -12.41 15.25 2.45
N THR A 271 -11.61 14.91 3.46
CA THR A 271 -11.09 15.85 4.46
C THR A 271 -9.59 15.96 4.33
N VAL A 272 -9.06 17.18 4.39
CA VAL A 272 -7.62 17.46 4.47
C VAL A 272 -7.39 18.26 5.74
N PHE A 273 -6.52 17.75 6.60
CA PHE A 273 -6.29 18.28 7.95
C PHE A 273 -4.82 18.57 8.25
N ARG A 274 -3.91 18.38 7.28
CA ARG A 274 -2.52 18.87 7.33
C ARG A 274 -2.11 19.47 5.98
N ASP A 275 -1.07 20.28 6.04
CA ASP A 275 -0.46 20.87 4.85
C ASP A 275 0.24 19.82 4.00
N TYR A 276 0.19 20.04 2.69
CA TYR A 276 0.90 19.28 1.67
C TYR A 276 2.18 20.01 1.26
N GLN A 277 3.16 19.24 0.82
CA GLN A 277 4.29 19.75 0.05
C GLN A 277 4.07 19.47 -1.43
N TRP A 278 4.58 20.39 -2.25
CA TRP A 278 4.58 20.27 -3.70
C TRP A 278 5.94 19.77 -4.20
N PRO A 279 6.01 19.28 -5.46
CA PRO A 279 7.27 18.83 -6.02
C PRO A 279 8.37 19.88 -5.90
N MET A 280 9.55 19.45 -5.46
CA MET A 280 10.72 20.31 -5.37
C MET A 280 11.37 20.45 -6.75
N SER A 281 11.81 21.66 -7.11
CA SER A 281 12.59 21.84 -8.33
C SER A 281 13.92 21.10 -8.24
N ALA A 282 14.56 20.88 -9.40
CA ALA A 282 15.91 20.30 -9.47
C ALA A 282 16.94 21.05 -8.59
N ASP A 283 16.76 22.36 -8.40
CA ASP A 283 17.61 23.21 -7.56
C ASP A 283 17.33 23.06 -6.05
N GLY A 284 16.38 22.19 -5.67
CA GLY A 284 16.05 21.86 -4.27
C GLY A 284 15.10 22.84 -3.59
N ASN A 285 14.52 23.78 -4.34
CA ASN A 285 13.55 24.74 -3.81
C ASN A 285 12.14 24.14 -3.82
N ALA A 286 11.45 24.21 -2.70
CA ALA A 286 10.05 23.82 -2.59
C ALA A 286 9.17 24.84 -3.33
N SER A 287 8.23 24.35 -4.14
CA SER A 287 7.17 25.19 -4.68
C SER A 287 6.19 25.55 -3.55
N SER A 288 5.83 26.82 -3.43
CA SER A 288 4.79 27.27 -2.49
C SER A 288 3.38 27.04 -3.02
N ASN A 289 3.23 26.89 -4.34
CA ASN A 289 1.94 26.76 -5.01
C ASN A 289 1.77 25.37 -5.67
N PRO A 290 0.53 24.87 -5.77
CA PRO A 290 0.24 23.68 -6.55
C PRO A 290 0.69 23.84 -8.00
N PRO A 291 1.17 22.77 -8.66
CA PRO A 291 1.42 22.82 -10.09
C PRO A 291 0.10 23.06 -10.83
N GLU A 292 0.02 24.17 -11.57
CA GLU A 292 -1.10 24.47 -12.44
C GLU A 292 -1.13 23.42 -13.58
N SER A 293 -2.26 22.74 -13.74
CA SER A 293 -2.45 21.67 -14.74
C SER A 293 -3.74 21.92 -15.51
N VAL A 294 -3.77 23.01 -16.27
CA VAL A 294 -4.90 23.44 -17.10
C VAL A 294 -4.46 23.64 -18.55
N CYS A 295 -5.27 23.18 -19.49
CA CYS A 295 -4.99 23.31 -20.93
C CYS A 295 -5.20 24.75 -21.42
N SER A 296 -6.15 25.49 -20.86
CA SER A 296 -6.43 26.88 -21.23
C SER A 296 -6.80 27.68 -20.00
N LYS A 297 -6.19 28.87 -19.85
CA LYS A 297 -6.53 29.78 -18.77
C LYS A 297 -7.90 30.41 -19.02
N PRO A 298 -8.67 30.71 -17.96
CA PRO A 298 -9.92 31.44 -18.12
C PRO A 298 -9.68 32.75 -18.87
N CYS A 299 -10.47 33.02 -19.92
CA CYS A 299 -10.38 34.25 -20.67
C CYS A 299 -10.66 35.46 -19.76
N PRO A 300 -10.02 36.62 -20.00
CA PRO A 300 -10.38 37.87 -19.33
C PRO A 300 -11.86 38.20 -19.57
N LYS A 301 -12.53 38.72 -18.53
CA LYS A 301 -13.94 39.12 -18.64
C LYS A 301 -14.11 40.15 -19.78
N GLY A 302 -15.02 39.87 -20.71
CA GLY A 302 -15.38 40.80 -21.80
C GLY A 302 -14.60 40.64 -23.10
N GLN A 303 -13.80 39.57 -23.26
CA GLN A 303 -13.06 39.27 -24.48
C GLN A 303 -13.32 37.83 -24.98
N ALA A 304 -14.60 37.45 -25.11
CA ALA A 304 -15.01 36.18 -25.70
C ALA A 304 -15.25 36.31 -27.21
#